data_AF-A0AAD7T423-F1
#
_entry.id   AF-A0AAD7T423-F1
#
_cell.length_a   1.000
_cell.length_b   1.000
_cell.length_c   1.000
_cell.angle_alpha   90.00
_cell.angle_beta   90.00
_cell.angle_gamma   90.00
#
_symmetry.space_group_name_H-M   'P 1'
#
loop_
_entity.id
_entity.type
_entity.pdbx_description
1 polymer ?
#
loop_
_entity_poly.entity_id
_entity_poly.type
_entity_poly.pdbx_seq_one_letter_code
_entity_poly.pdbx_strand_id
1 'polypeptide(L)'
;MWKSDAGMKSIAMGNLVLALLTLPILMSHIEVAFGAEKVPILNIAVILGRTRYISERDIRALWSKDEPIDVNVVTLLVNETDPKSIITHVCDLMSGTKIHGVVFGDGTDQEAIAQILDFISSQTLIPILGIHGGSSMIMADKSRSSLCSLD
;
A
#
# COMPACT_ATOMS: atom_id res chain seq x y z
N MET A 1 74.18 15.00 34.39
CA MET A 1 72.92 14.73 35.12
C MET A 1 71.77 14.93 34.14
N TRP A 2 71.46 13.88 33.36
CA TRP A 2 70.34 13.91 32.41
C TRP A 2 69.05 13.66 33.18
N LYS A 3 68.14 14.63 33.14
CA LYS A 3 66.78 14.49 33.64
C LYS A 3 65.88 14.16 32.45
N SER A 4 65.53 12.89 32.30
CA SER A 4 64.49 12.45 31.37
C SER A 4 63.16 12.48 32.10
N ASP A 5 62.36 13.51 31.85
CA ASP A 5 60.98 13.57 32.31
C ASP A 5 60.10 12.74 31.35
N ALA A 6 59.97 11.45 31.67
CA ALA A 6 58.99 10.56 31.04
C ALA A 6 57.64 10.74 31.73
N GLY A 7 56.82 11.66 31.22
CA GLY A 7 55.55 12.03 31.85
C GLY A 7 54.44 12.38 30.88
N MET A 8 54.21 11.59 29.83
CA MET A 8 53.06 11.78 28.93
C MET A 8 52.49 10.46 28.44
N LYS A 9 52.05 9.56 29.32
CA LYS A 9 51.42 8.29 28.89
C LYS A 9 50.39 7.79 29.89
N SER A 10 49.22 8.43 29.96
CA SER A 10 48.07 7.73 30.58
C SER A 10 46.73 8.29 30.08
N ILE A 11 46.59 9.62 30.06
CA ILE A 11 45.32 10.28 29.70
C ILE A 11 44.94 10.07 28.22
N ALA A 12 45.93 10.05 27.31
CA ALA A 12 45.68 9.84 25.89
C ALA A 12 45.22 8.41 25.54
N MET A 13 45.68 7.40 26.29
CA MET A 13 45.40 6.00 25.98
C MET A 13 43.99 5.59 26.43
N GLY A 14 43.53 6.10 27.58
CA GLY A 14 42.15 5.89 28.05
C GLY A 14 41.12 6.51 27.11
N ASN A 15 41.38 7.72 26.61
CA ASN A 15 40.49 8.38 25.64
C ASN A 15 40.47 7.68 24.28
N LEU A 16 41.59 7.10 23.85
CA LEU A 16 41.66 6.34 22.60
C LEU A 16 40.87 5.02 22.70
N VAL A 17 40.97 4.33 23.84
CA VAL A 17 40.20 3.10 24.10
C VAL A 17 38.71 3.39 24.21
N LEU A 18 38.34 4.47 24.90
CA LEU A 18 36.95 4.89 25.00
C LEU A 18 36.38 5.31 23.64
N ALA A 19 37.16 6.02 22.82
CA ALA A 19 36.77 6.38 21.45
C ALA A 19 36.62 5.14 20.55
N LEU A 20 37.53 4.17 20.65
CA LEU A 20 37.47 2.90 19.89
C LEU A 20 36.27 2.03 20.27
N LEU A 21 35.80 2.12 21.52
CA LEU A 21 34.61 1.39 21.98
C LEU A 21 33.30 2.11 21.63
N THR A 22 33.30 3.45 21.58
CA THR A 22 32.09 4.24 21.24
C THR A 22 31.89 4.42 19.73
N LEU A 23 32.95 4.40 18.92
CA LEU A 23 32.86 4.46 17.46
C LEU A 23 31.98 3.36 16.85
N PRO A 24 32.14 2.06 17.17
CA PRO A 24 31.30 1.01 16.59
C PRO A 24 29.84 1.09 17.08
N ILE A 25 29.61 1.55 18.31
CA ILE A 25 28.25 1.77 18.84
C ILE A 25 27.57 2.91 18.06
N LEU A 26 28.29 4.01 17.82
CA LEU A 26 27.79 5.13 17.04
C LEU A 26 27.52 4.75 15.57
N MET A 27 28.39 3.93 14.96
CA MET A 27 28.20 3.42 13.61
C MET A 27 27.00 2.45 13.51
N SER A 28 26.74 1.64 14.55
CA SER A 28 25.57 0.76 14.59
C SER A 28 24.23 1.51 14.65
N HIS A 29 24.22 2.75 15.17
CA HIS A 29 23.04 3.62 15.09
C HIS A 29 22.85 4.26 13.72
N ILE A 30 23.92 4.39 12.92
CA ILE A 30 23.86 4.98 11.58
C ILE A 30 23.39 3.96 10.53
N GLU A 31 23.72 2.67 10.68
CA GLU A 31 23.22 1.63 9.75
C GLU A 31 21.69 1.45 9.80
N VAL A 32 21.05 1.74 10.93
CA VAL A 32 19.58 1.72 11.05
C VAL A 32 18.92 2.87 10.26
N ALA A 33 19.63 3.97 10.01
CA ALA A 33 19.09 5.12 9.27
C ALA A 33 19.23 5.01 7.74
N PHE A 34 20.08 4.10 7.24
CA PHE A 34 20.32 3.88 5.81
C PHE A 34 19.82 2.53 5.31
N GLY A 35 18.81 1.96 5.98
CA GLY A 35 17.92 1.04 5.30
C GLY A 35 17.27 1.82 4.17
N ALA A 36 17.75 1.64 2.94
CA ALA A 36 17.14 2.20 1.74
C ALA A 36 15.63 1.94 1.84
N GLU A 37 14.88 2.97 2.20
CA GLU A 37 13.44 2.88 2.44
C GLU A 37 12.85 2.51 1.09
N LYS A 38 12.52 1.22 0.96
CA LYS A 38 11.92 0.69 -0.25
C LYS A 38 10.52 1.30 -0.27
N VAL A 39 10.39 2.39 -1.03
CA VAL A 39 9.13 3.13 -1.21
C VAL A 39 8.00 2.11 -1.37
N PRO A 40 6.99 2.11 -0.47
CA PRO A 40 5.92 1.12 -0.56
C PRO A 40 5.18 1.34 -1.89
N ILE A 41 5.07 0.29 -2.69
CA ILE A 41 4.38 0.33 -3.98
C ILE A 41 2.92 -0.02 -3.74
N LEU A 42 2.01 0.90 -4.06
CA LEU A 42 0.58 0.73 -3.90
C LEU A 42 -0.08 0.45 -5.25
N ASN A 43 -0.39 -0.82 -5.54
CA ASN A 43 -1.21 -1.17 -6.72
C ASN A 43 -2.70 -0.93 -6.46
N ILE A 44 -3.33 -0.08 -7.27
CA ILE A 44 -4.77 0.20 -7.27
C ILE A 44 -5.35 -0.27 -8.60
N ALA A 45 -6.36 -1.12 -8.56
CA ALA A 45 -7.12 -1.49 -9.75
C ALA A 45 -8.31 -0.55 -9.93
N VAL A 46 -8.60 -0.15 -11.16
CA VAL A 46 -9.76 0.67 -11.52
C VAL A 46 -10.55 -0.07 -12.57
N ILE A 47 -11.78 -0.48 -12.24
CA ILE A 47 -12.67 -1.26 -13.09
C ILE A 47 -13.83 -0.37 -13.52
N LEU A 48 -14.00 -0.25 -14.83
CA LEU A 48 -15.05 0.55 -15.44
C LEU A 48 -16.02 -0.37 -16.19
N GLY A 49 -17.23 -0.51 -15.67
CA GLY A 49 -18.30 -1.35 -16.22
C GLY A 49 -19.25 -0.56 -17.09
N ARG A 50 -19.31 -0.82 -18.40
CA ARG A 50 -20.23 -0.11 -19.33
C ARG A 50 -20.09 1.43 -19.32
N THR A 51 -18.95 1.95 -18.87
CA THR A 51 -18.62 3.38 -18.82
C THR A 51 -17.47 3.69 -19.79
N ARG A 52 -17.10 4.98 -19.92
CA ARG A 52 -16.00 5.38 -20.81
C ARG A 52 -14.66 4.97 -20.21
N TYR A 53 -13.76 4.46 -21.04
CA TYR A 53 -12.39 4.16 -20.63
C TYR A 53 -11.65 5.43 -20.18
N ILE A 54 -10.97 5.35 -19.04
CA ILE A 54 -10.06 6.39 -18.55
C ILE A 54 -8.63 5.84 -18.64
N SER A 55 -7.72 6.63 -19.21
CA SER A 55 -6.31 6.24 -19.37
C SER A 55 -5.58 6.35 -18.03
N GLU A 56 -4.67 5.41 -17.75
CA GLU A 56 -3.77 5.44 -16.58
C GLU A 56 -3.03 6.77 -16.43
N ARG A 57 -2.72 7.45 -17.54
CA ARG A 57 -2.07 8.77 -17.53
C ARG A 57 -2.93 9.86 -16.90
N ASP A 58 -4.24 9.83 -17.15
CA ASP A 58 -5.17 10.83 -16.61
C ASP A 58 -5.33 10.61 -15.10
N ILE A 59 -5.36 9.34 -14.67
CA ILE A 59 -5.44 8.98 -13.25
C ILE A 59 -4.12 9.31 -12.53
N ARG A 60 -2.97 9.00 -13.14
CA ARG A 60 -1.66 9.39 -12.60
C ARG A 60 -1.49 10.91 -12.55
N ALA A 61 -2.10 11.67 -13.45
CA ALA A 61 -2.08 13.13 -13.38
C ALA A 61 -2.88 13.69 -12.18
N LEU A 62 -3.82 12.91 -11.61
CA LEU A 62 -4.52 13.27 -10.36
C LEU A 62 -3.64 13.04 -9.11
N TRP A 63 -2.60 12.20 -9.21
CA TRP A 63 -1.69 11.91 -8.11
C TRP A 63 -0.47 12.84 -8.19
N SER A 64 -0.25 13.67 -7.17
CA SER A 64 0.95 14.51 -7.12
C SER A 64 2.17 13.67 -6.79
N LYS A 65 3.31 13.97 -7.43
CA LYS A 65 4.59 13.26 -7.24
C LYS A 65 5.25 13.49 -5.87
N ASP A 66 4.64 14.28 -4.99
CA ASP A 66 5.23 14.72 -3.73
C ASP A 66 4.99 13.73 -2.57
N GLU A 67 4.18 12.68 -2.78
CA GLU A 67 4.02 11.63 -1.76
C GLU A 67 5.12 10.56 -1.85
N PRO A 68 5.62 10.07 -0.70
CA PRO A 68 6.67 9.07 -0.62
C PRO A 68 6.23 7.65 -1.04
N ILE A 69 5.08 7.51 -1.69
CA ILE A 69 4.45 6.23 -2.07
C ILE A 69 4.34 6.16 -3.60
N ASP A 70 4.87 5.09 -4.19
CA ASP A 70 4.74 4.85 -5.63
C ASP A 70 3.43 4.13 -5.93
N VAL A 71 2.48 4.82 -6.55
CA VAL A 71 1.18 4.25 -6.89
C VAL A 71 1.22 3.68 -8.30
N ASN A 72 0.82 2.42 -8.43
CA ASN A 72 0.62 1.76 -9.72
C ASN A 72 -0.88 1.57 -9.97
N VAL A 73 -1.39 2.13 -11.07
CA VAL A 73 -2.81 2.08 -11.41
C VAL A 73 -3.00 1.10 -12.56
N VAL A 74 -3.90 0.13 -12.38
CA VAL A 74 -4.27 -0.85 -13.42
C VAL A 74 -5.71 -0.62 -13.82
N THR A 75 -5.96 -0.18 -15.06
CA THR A 75 -7.32 0.10 -15.55
C THR A 75 -7.88 -1.07 -16.37
N LEU A 76 -9.07 -1.55 -16.02
CA LEU A 76 -9.79 -2.61 -16.73
C LEU A 76 -11.17 -2.11 -17.16
N LEU A 77 -11.51 -2.28 -18.44
CA LEU A 77 -12.86 -2.02 -18.94
C LEU A 77 -13.63 -3.34 -19.07
N VAL A 78 -14.82 -3.39 -18.47
CA VAL A 78 -15.71 -4.55 -18.53
C VAL A 78 -17.03 -4.15 -19.19
N ASN A 79 -17.46 -4.94 -20.17
CA ASN A 79 -18.71 -4.67 -20.89
C ASN A 79 -19.91 -5.33 -20.19
N GLU A 80 -19.67 -6.41 -19.46
CA GLU A 80 -20.69 -7.16 -18.73
C GLU A 80 -20.54 -6.90 -17.24
N THR A 81 -21.66 -6.58 -16.59
CA THR A 81 -21.75 -6.30 -15.15
C THR A 81 -22.59 -7.36 -14.44
N ASP A 82 -22.65 -8.58 -14.98
CA ASP A 82 -23.29 -9.68 -14.29
C ASP A 82 -22.43 -10.16 -13.11
N PRO A 83 -23.05 -10.77 -12.07
CA PRO A 83 -22.33 -11.17 -10.86
C PRO A 83 -21.14 -12.08 -11.11
N LYS A 84 -21.27 -13.00 -12.08
CA LYS A 84 -20.22 -13.97 -12.40
C LYS A 84 -19.04 -13.27 -13.06
N SER A 85 -19.30 -12.40 -14.02
CA SER A 85 -18.28 -11.61 -14.71
C SER A 85 -17.52 -10.70 -13.74
N ILE A 86 -18.21 -9.98 -12.86
CA ILE A 86 -17.58 -9.11 -11.85
C ILE A 86 -16.65 -9.89 -10.93
N ILE A 87 -17.12 -11.01 -10.37
CA ILE A 87 -16.29 -11.86 -9.50
C ILE A 87 -15.06 -12.33 -10.26
N THR A 88 -15.24 -12.83 -11.49
CA THR A 88 -14.13 -13.34 -12.30
C THR A 88 -13.10 -12.25 -12.57
N HIS A 89 -13.54 -11.06 -13.02
CA HIS A 89 -12.64 -9.94 -13.30
C HIS A 89 -11.88 -9.45 -12.07
N VAL A 90 -12.54 -9.36 -10.91
CA VAL A 90 -11.86 -8.96 -9.66
C VAL A 90 -10.88 -10.05 -9.23
N CYS A 91 -11.25 -11.33 -9.29
CA CYS A 91 -10.36 -12.44 -8.99
C CYS A 91 -9.15 -12.51 -9.92
N ASP A 92 -9.34 -12.28 -11.22
CA ASP A 92 -8.26 -12.25 -12.22
C ASP A 92 -7.27 -11.12 -11.93
N LEU A 93 -7.78 -9.94 -11.57
CA LEU A 93 -6.94 -8.79 -11.17
C LEU A 93 -6.09 -9.09 -9.93
N MET A 94 -6.70 -9.75 -8.94
CA MET A 94 -6.01 -10.19 -7.72
C MET A 94 -4.99 -11.29 -7.98
N SER A 95 -5.25 -12.18 -8.94
CA SER A 95 -4.33 -13.25 -9.30
C SER A 95 -3.15 -12.76 -10.15
N GLY A 96 -3.37 -11.75 -10.99
CA GLY A 96 -2.33 -11.23 -11.89
C GLY A 96 -1.37 -10.27 -11.19
N THR A 97 -1.85 -9.51 -10.20
CA THR A 97 -1.05 -8.50 -9.49
C THR A 97 -1.49 -8.38 -8.04
N LYS A 98 -0.56 -8.04 -7.13
CA LYS A 98 -0.93 -7.73 -5.73
C LYS A 98 -1.64 -6.38 -5.66
N ILE A 99 -2.94 -6.38 -5.89
CA ILE A 99 -3.82 -5.22 -5.74
C ILE A 99 -4.08 -4.96 -4.26
N HIS A 100 -3.97 -3.70 -3.84
CA HIS A 100 -4.23 -3.27 -2.48
C HIS A 100 -5.59 -2.58 -2.34
N GLY A 101 -6.19 -2.14 -3.45
CA GLY A 101 -7.50 -1.52 -3.47
C GLY A 101 -8.10 -1.55 -4.86
N VAL A 102 -9.42 -1.62 -4.93
CA VAL A 102 -10.17 -1.63 -6.18
C VAL A 102 -11.12 -0.44 -6.19
N VAL A 103 -11.15 0.30 -7.30
CA VAL A 103 -12.15 1.31 -7.59
C VAL A 103 -13.05 0.73 -8.67
N PHE A 104 -14.36 0.73 -8.44
CA PHE A 104 -15.34 0.19 -9.38
C PHE A 104 -16.35 1.27 -9.74
N GLY A 105 -16.64 1.42 -11.02
CA GLY A 105 -17.71 2.30 -11.48
C GLY A 105 -18.45 1.63 -12.63
N ASP A 106 -19.76 1.54 -12.52
CA ASP A 106 -20.60 0.97 -13.57
C ASP A 106 -21.60 1.98 -14.14
N GLY A 107 -22.03 1.75 -15.37
CA GLY A 107 -23.05 2.55 -16.05
C GLY A 107 -24.46 2.00 -15.86
N THR A 108 -24.70 1.20 -14.82
CA THR A 108 -26.02 0.63 -14.52
C THR A 108 -26.62 1.29 -13.28
N ASP A 109 -27.93 1.16 -13.08
CA ASP A 109 -28.61 1.63 -11.87
C ASP A 109 -29.02 0.47 -10.95
N GLN A 110 -28.26 -0.64 -10.99
CA GLN A 110 -28.58 -1.86 -10.25
C GLN A 110 -27.84 -1.91 -8.90
N GLU A 111 -28.58 -1.82 -7.80
CA GLU A 111 -28.06 -1.99 -6.42
C GLU A 111 -27.35 -3.33 -6.18
N ALA A 112 -27.71 -4.36 -6.96
CA ALA A 112 -27.11 -5.68 -6.87
C ALA A 112 -25.59 -5.64 -7.05
N ILE A 113 -25.08 -4.69 -7.84
CA ILE A 113 -23.64 -4.53 -8.08
C ILE A 113 -22.92 -4.17 -6.77
N ALA A 114 -23.42 -3.17 -6.04
CA ALA A 114 -22.84 -2.80 -4.76
C ALA A 114 -22.83 -3.99 -3.79
N GLN A 115 -23.89 -4.80 -3.75
CA GLN A 115 -23.99 -5.98 -2.85
C GLN A 115 -22.92 -7.02 -3.15
N ILE A 116 -22.68 -7.28 -4.43
CA ILE A 116 -21.66 -8.23 -4.87
C ILE A 116 -20.26 -7.71 -4.56
N LEU A 117 -20.01 -6.42 -4.78
CA LEU A 117 -18.72 -5.80 -4.42
C LEU A 117 -18.49 -5.87 -2.90
N ASP A 118 -19.53 -5.71 -2.09
CA ASP A 118 -19.44 -5.83 -0.63
C ASP A 118 -19.12 -7.26 -0.18
N PHE A 119 -19.75 -8.24 -0.84
CA PHE A 119 -19.43 -9.66 -0.67
C PHE A 119 -17.97 -9.91 -1.02
N ILE A 120 -17.50 -9.49 -2.20
CA ILE A 120 -16.11 -9.70 -2.63
C ILE A 120 -15.13 -9.02 -1.67
N SER A 121 -15.41 -7.78 -1.25
CA SER A 121 -14.57 -7.06 -0.29
C SER A 121 -14.46 -7.82 1.04
N SER A 122 -15.55 -8.45 1.52
CA SER A 122 -15.51 -9.28 2.72
C SER A 122 -14.68 -10.55 2.56
N GLN A 123 -14.68 -11.16 1.36
CA GLN A 123 -13.93 -12.39 1.08
C GLN A 123 -12.44 -12.15 0.82
N THR A 124 -12.11 -11.00 0.24
CA THR A 124 -10.76 -10.67 -0.23
C THR A 124 -9.98 -9.83 0.77
N LEU A 125 -10.69 -9.19 1.71
CA LEU A 125 -10.15 -8.17 2.63
C LEU A 125 -9.52 -6.98 1.90
N ILE A 126 -9.84 -6.79 0.61
CA ILE A 126 -9.40 -5.66 -0.19
C ILE A 126 -10.51 -4.59 -0.17
N PRO A 127 -10.17 -3.32 0.09
CA PRO A 127 -11.12 -2.22 0.01
C PRO A 127 -11.59 -2.03 -1.43
N ILE A 128 -12.90 -2.05 -1.64
CA ILE A 128 -13.54 -1.77 -2.93
C ILE A 128 -14.36 -0.49 -2.81
N LEU A 129 -14.09 0.49 -3.68
CA LEU A 129 -14.77 1.79 -3.70
C LEU A 129 -15.65 1.92 -4.95
N GLY A 130 -16.96 2.02 -4.75
CA GLY A 130 -17.92 2.33 -5.81
C GLY A 130 -17.99 3.84 -6.11
N ILE A 131 -17.76 4.25 -7.35
CA ILE A 131 -17.72 5.68 -7.74
C ILE A 131 -18.86 6.12 -8.67
N HIS A 132 -19.52 5.19 -9.35
CA HIS A 132 -20.54 5.54 -10.35
C HIS A 132 -21.55 4.39 -10.55
N GLY A 133 -22.81 4.73 -10.82
CA GLY A 133 -23.89 3.78 -11.09
C GLY A 133 -24.30 2.95 -9.88
N GLY A 134 -24.67 1.70 -10.12
CA GLY A 134 -25.19 0.75 -9.14
C GLY A 134 -24.21 0.45 -8.02
N SER A 135 -22.90 0.49 -8.31
CA SER A 135 -21.82 0.33 -7.35
C SER A 135 -21.70 1.49 -6.36
N SER A 136 -22.16 2.69 -6.72
CA SER A 136 -22.19 3.87 -5.83
C SER A 136 -23.47 3.98 -5.01
N MET A 137 -24.41 3.05 -5.19
CA MET A 137 -25.67 3.09 -4.47
C MET A 137 -25.49 2.67 -3.01
N ILE A 138 -26.12 3.43 -2.11
CA ILE A 138 -25.99 3.21 -0.67
C ILE A 138 -26.75 1.96 -0.28
N MET A 139 -26.07 1.05 0.40
CA MET A 139 -26.65 -0.20 0.89
C MET A 139 -26.98 -0.11 2.38
N ALA A 140 -27.92 -0.95 2.81
CA ALA A 140 -28.24 -1.12 4.22
C ALA A 140 -27.00 -1.61 5.01
N ASP A 141 -27.02 -1.34 6.31
CA ASP A 141 -25.86 -1.47 7.20
C ASP A 141 -25.13 -2.80 7.06
N LYS A 142 -23.79 -2.73 6.96
CA LYS A 142 -22.91 -3.89 6.91
C LYS A 142 -22.83 -4.47 8.32
N SER A 143 -23.88 -5.19 8.71
CA SER A 143 -24.00 -5.75 10.06
C SER A 143 -22.78 -6.61 10.37
N ARG A 144 -22.10 -6.24 11.47
CA ARG A 144 -20.91 -6.93 12.00
C ARG A 144 -21.18 -8.39 12.40
N SER A 145 -22.42 -8.88 12.28
CA SER A 145 -22.80 -10.28 12.44
C SER A 145 -22.24 -11.22 11.37
N SER A 146 -21.50 -10.72 10.39
CA SER A 146 -20.72 -11.52 9.43
C SER A 146 -19.21 -11.56 9.72
N LEU A 147 -18.71 -10.84 10.75
CA LEU A 147 -17.48 -11.27 11.41
C LEU A 147 -17.82 -12.62 12.02
N CYS A 148 -17.38 -13.69 11.34
CA CYS A 148 -17.40 -15.02 11.90
C CYS A 148 -16.96 -14.93 13.37
N SER A 149 -17.90 -15.21 14.26
CA SER A 149 -17.60 -15.88 15.51
C SER A 149 -16.76 -17.10 15.15
N LEU A 150 -15.43 -16.93 15.18
CA LEU A 150 -14.51 -18.02 15.41
C LEU A 150 -14.52 -18.25 16.91
N ASP A 151 -15.46 -19.11 17.34
CA ASP A 151 -15.13 -20.13 18.34
C ASP A 151 -14.06 -21.08 17.75
#